data_AF-A0A818LP50-F1
#
_entry.id   AF-A0A818LP50-F1
#
_cell.length_a   1.000
_cell.length_b   1.000
_cell.length_c   1.000
_cell.angle_alpha   90.00
_cell.angle_beta   90.00
_cell.angle_gamma   90.00
#
_symmetry.space_group_name_H-M   'P 1'
#
loop_
_entity.id
_entity.type
_entity.pdbx_description
1 polymer ?
#
loop_
_entity_poly.entity_id
_entity_poly.type
_entity_poly.pdbx_seq_one_letter_code
_entity_poly.pdbx_strand_id
1 'polypeptide(L)'
;MVDHRYELRRKLSEITSTCDLLRQSLKEQRFQSRKHSLIEQIDQWERDSINKIQQTAKETKQLLFRHTAKHNAEIEIQLEKLTNQLRQSSQIDDIREIDLSRWTKELAQLTEVLYKPPHINVREDLTPFVTKIIVDVQREETTIPNHGQHTPDKSYKTEIRSDEAQRNENNFNQQRSSINTRSIISSTNCRITFDDSDDEDASNYFSWAQSDIIAYRNNYPNVRSDPNITQNYRFYTNQIPSYPDGDFIDKIHEIWFRDYDRLEFHHGYTQWLFPLQERGLNWYIEPLQKHEIELIKKDEKALKRILTSYKLMLDFYGFKLIDEKTGEIDRLYGDSYKSRFHNLNTSSHNYLRITRILKCLGEFDYEHLKFPFLEQILREIIIENTLPNCLQSCKDYWIETLRSRDERRAIRQYARELIEYRNKGSYPSKSLRAIRPSITKTTTTAI
;
A
#
# COMPACT_ATOMS: atom_id res chain seq x y z
N MET A 1 69.51 39.44 -7.25
CA MET A 1 68.79 38.52 -8.15
C MET A 1 68.12 37.33 -7.44
N VAL A 2 68.44 37.00 -6.18
CA VAL A 2 67.84 35.86 -5.44
C VAL A 2 66.49 36.20 -4.81
N ASP A 3 66.29 37.43 -4.31
CA ASP A 3 65.04 37.85 -3.66
C ASP A 3 63.82 37.86 -4.60
N HIS A 4 63.97 38.34 -5.83
CA HIS A 4 62.85 38.40 -6.77
C HIS A 4 62.31 37.01 -7.16
N ARG A 5 63.20 36.01 -7.24
CA ARG A 5 62.82 34.61 -7.51
C ARG A 5 62.11 33.96 -6.31
N TYR A 6 62.50 34.33 -5.09
CA TYR A 6 61.82 33.86 -3.88
C TYR A 6 60.41 34.45 -3.78
N GLU A 7 60.27 35.74 -4.07
CA GLU A 7 58.98 36.43 -4.02
C GLU A 7 58.01 35.93 -5.10
N LEU A 8 58.50 35.62 -6.31
CA LEU A 8 57.71 34.97 -7.36
C LEU A 8 57.28 33.55 -6.98
N ARG A 9 58.13 32.77 -6.30
CA ARG A 9 57.77 31.44 -5.80
C ARG A 9 56.71 31.50 -4.71
N ARG A 10 56.77 32.51 -3.84
CA ARG A 10 55.74 32.75 -2.81
C ARG A 10 54.38 33.07 -3.45
N LYS A 11 54.36 34.01 -4.41
CA LYS A 11 53.13 34.35 -5.16
C LYS A 11 52.58 33.16 -5.94
N LEU A 12 53.44 32.34 -6.54
CA LEU A 12 53.01 31.10 -7.21
C LEU A 12 52.37 30.12 -6.23
N SER A 13 52.94 29.95 -5.04
CA SER A 13 52.37 29.08 -4.00
C SER A 13 51.02 29.60 -3.50
N GLU A 14 50.85 30.91 -3.35
CA GLU A 14 49.58 31.55 -2.98
C GLU A 14 48.50 31.34 -4.05
N ILE A 15 48.85 31.47 -5.34
CA ILE A 15 47.95 31.20 -6.46
C ILE A 15 47.56 29.72 -6.51
N THR A 16 48.53 28.80 -6.35
CA THR A 16 48.25 27.35 -6.33
C THR A 16 47.31 26.98 -5.19
N SER A 17 47.56 27.50 -3.99
CA SER A 17 46.67 27.28 -2.83
C SER A 17 45.26 27.81 -3.07
N THR A 18 45.15 29.00 -3.67
CA THR A 18 43.84 29.59 -4.03
C THR A 18 43.10 28.75 -5.08
N CYS A 19 43.81 28.24 -6.09
CA CYS A 19 43.25 27.33 -7.09
C CYS A 19 42.78 26.00 -6.48
N ASP A 20 43.53 25.44 -5.54
CA ASP A 20 43.15 24.20 -4.85
C ASP A 20 41.93 24.40 -3.94
N LEU A 21 41.86 25.54 -3.24
CA LEU A 21 40.67 25.95 -2.46
C LEU A 21 39.44 26.14 -3.34
N LEU A 22 39.59 26.76 -4.52
CA LEU A 22 38.52 26.90 -5.51
C LEU A 22 38.06 25.54 -6.04
N ARG A 23 38.99 24.62 -6.34
CA ARG A 23 38.67 23.25 -6.76
C ARG A 23 37.95 22.47 -5.68
N GLN A 24 38.34 22.64 -4.41
CA GLN A 24 37.66 22.02 -3.29
C GLN A 24 36.25 22.58 -3.09
N SER A 25 36.09 23.90 -3.18
CA SER A 25 34.78 24.57 -3.10
C SER A 25 33.84 24.13 -4.23
N LEU A 26 34.36 23.97 -5.46
CA LEU A 26 33.60 23.44 -6.60
C LEU A 26 33.21 21.96 -6.42
N LYS A 27 34.08 21.13 -5.83
CA LYS A 27 33.73 19.75 -5.48
C LYS A 27 32.63 19.72 -4.43
N GLU A 28 32.75 20.52 -3.37
CA GLU A 28 31.75 20.62 -2.31
C GLU A 28 30.40 21.11 -2.84
N GLN A 29 30.37 22.10 -3.75
CA GLN A 29 29.14 22.51 -4.43
C GLN A 29 28.53 21.40 -5.30
N ARG A 30 29.35 20.63 -6.04
CA ARG A 30 28.88 19.46 -6.80
C ARG A 30 28.23 18.39 -5.91
N PHE A 31 28.73 18.18 -4.69
CA PHE A 31 28.13 17.26 -3.73
C PHE A 31 26.86 17.84 -3.06
N GLN A 32 26.73 19.18 -3.02
CA GLN A 32 25.55 19.87 -2.51
C GLN A 32 24.49 20.18 -3.57
N SER A 33 24.64 19.72 -4.82
CA SER A 33 23.71 20.02 -5.92
C SER A 33 22.25 19.65 -5.63
N ARG A 34 21.95 18.75 -4.68
CA ARG A 34 20.57 18.43 -4.24
C ARG A 34 19.96 19.43 -3.25
N LYS A 35 20.74 20.36 -2.70
CA LYS A 35 20.29 21.46 -1.80
C LYS A 35 20.18 22.81 -2.53
N HIS A 36 20.13 22.79 -3.86
CA HIS A 36 20.04 24.03 -4.62
C HIS A 36 18.67 24.69 -4.36
N SER A 37 18.64 26.00 -4.10
CA SER A 37 17.41 26.73 -3.75
C SER A 37 16.30 26.62 -4.81
N LEU A 38 16.68 26.48 -6.10
CA LEU A 38 15.73 26.23 -7.19
C LEU A 38 15.14 24.81 -7.15
N ILE A 39 15.88 23.81 -6.67
CA ILE A 39 15.36 22.44 -6.49
C ILE A 39 14.36 22.43 -5.34
N GLU A 40 14.66 23.10 -4.23
CA GLU A 40 13.70 23.23 -3.11
C GLU A 40 12.38 23.92 -3.53
N GLN A 41 12.45 24.88 -4.45
CA GLN A 41 11.27 25.51 -5.05
C GLN A 41 10.47 24.55 -5.94
N ILE A 42 11.15 23.74 -6.77
CA ILE A 42 10.50 22.71 -7.58
C ILE A 42 9.83 21.67 -6.68
N ASP A 43 10.51 21.19 -5.65
CA ASP A 43 9.97 20.23 -4.68
C ASP A 43 8.75 20.82 -3.95
N GLN A 44 8.75 22.12 -3.68
CA GLN A 44 7.60 22.80 -3.09
C GLN A 44 6.40 22.85 -4.04
N TRP A 45 6.61 23.21 -5.31
CA TRP A 45 5.55 23.21 -6.32
C TRP A 45 5.00 21.81 -6.59
N GLU A 46 5.84 20.78 -6.53
CA GLU A 46 5.44 19.38 -6.60
C GLU A 46 4.50 19.04 -5.44
N ARG A 47 4.93 19.30 -4.20
CA ARG A 47 4.11 19.06 -3.00
C ARG A 47 2.75 19.76 -3.07
N ASP A 48 2.73 21.03 -3.48
CA ASP A 48 1.50 21.82 -3.56
C ASP A 48 0.56 21.27 -4.65
N SER A 49 1.09 20.84 -5.79
CA SER A 49 0.32 20.23 -6.88
C SER A 49 -0.30 18.90 -6.48
N ILE A 50 0.45 18.05 -5.78
CA ILE A 50 -0.04 16.77 -5.24
C ILE A 50 -1.15 17.03 -4.22
N ASN A 51 -0.93 17.93 -3.26
CA ASN A 51 -1.92 18.28 -2.25
C ASN A 51 -3.23 18.78 -2.89
N LYS A 52 -3.13 19.62 -3.93
CA LYS A 52 -4.29 20.12 -4.67
C LYS A 52 -5.08 18.99 -5.35
N ILE A 53 -4.40 18.03 -5.98
CA ILE A 53 -5.05 16.85 -6.60
C ILE A 53 -5.77 16.03 -5.53
N GLN A 54 -5.10 15.76 -4.42
CA GLN A 54 -5.65 14.93 -3.36
C GLN A 54 -6.85 15.55 -2.67
N GLN A 55 -6.76 16.85 -2.37
CA GLN A 55 -7.85 17.60 -1.75
C GLN A 55 -9.08 17.63 -2.66
N THR A 56 -8.88 17.88 -3.95
CA THR A 56 -9.99 17.89 -4.93
C THR A 56 -10.62 16.52 -5.08
N ALA A 57 -9.82 15.44 -5.11
CA ALA A 57 -10.32 14.08 -5.14
C ALA A 57 -11.11 13.74 -3.86
N LYS A 58 -10.65 14.20 -2.70
CA LYS A 58 -11.33 14.03 -1.41
C LYS A 58 -12.68 14.75 -1.40
N GLU A 59 -12.72 16.01 -1.79
CA GLU A 59 -13.95 16.81 -1.85
C GLU A 59 -14.96 16.22 -2.83
N THR A 60 -14.50 15.79 -4.01
CA THR A 60 -15.35 15.15 -5.03
C THR A 60 -15.94 13.84 -4.50
N LYS A 61 -15.13 12.99 -3.85
CA LYS A 61 -15.61 11.75 -3.21
C LYS A 61 -16.63 12.05 -2.11
N GLN A 62 -16.38 13.05 -1.27
CA GLN A 62 -17.30 13.46 -0.21
C GLN A 62 -18.64 13.97 -0.77
N LEU A 63 -18.60 14.73 -1.86
CA LEU A 63 -19.81 15.16 -2.56
C LEU A 63 -20.59 13.95 -3.09
N LEU A 64 -19.91 13.02 -3.76
CA LEU A 64 -20.50 11.78 -4.27
C LEU A 64 -21.15 10.96 -3.14
N PHE A 65 -20.46 10.79 -2.01
CA PHE A 65 -21.01 10.07 -0.85
C PHE A 65 -22.25 10.75 -0.29
N ARG A 66 -22.27 12.09 -0.16
CA ARG A 66 -23.46 12.82 0.32
C ARG A 66 -24.66 12.61 -0.60
N HIS A 67 -24.47 12.69 -1.92
CA HIS A 67 -25.55 12.47 -2.87
C HIS A 67 -26.03 11.01 -2.88
N THR A 68 -25.11 10.06 -2.79
CA THR A 68 -25.44 8.62 -2.70
C THR A 68 -26.20 8.31 -1.41
N ALA A 69 -25.77 8.85 -0.28
CA ALA A 69 -26.45 8.66 1.00
C ALA A 69 -27.88 9.23 0.98
N LYS A 70 -28.05 10.43 0.40
CA LYS A 70 -29.38 11.04 0.23
C LYS A 70 -30.27 10.18 -0.67
N HIS A 71 -29.75 9.72 -1.80
CA HIS A 71 -30.46 8.84 -2.73
C HIS A 71 -30.89 7.52 -2.06
N ASN A 72 -30.01 6.91 -1.28
CA ASN A 72 -30.31 5.68 -0.55
C ASN A 72 -31.40 5.91 0.51
N ALA A 73 -31.33 7.01 1.26
CA ALA A 73 -32.37 7.37 2.23
C ALA A 73 -33.74 7.58 1.56
N GLU A 74 -33.78 8.16 0.36
CA GLU A 74 -35.01 8.29 -0.42
C GLU A 74 -35.56 6.92 -0.85
N ILE A 75 -34.71 5.97 -1.26
CA ILE A 75 -35.10 4.59 -1.57
C ILE A 75 -35.63 3.87 -0.32
N GLU A 76 -34.97 4.03 0.83
CA GLU A 76 -35.41 3.43 2.10
C GLU A 76 -36.83 3.87 2.47
N ILE A 77 -37.14 5.17 2.35
CA ILE A 77 -38.48 5.70 2.59
C ILE A 77 -39.52 5.05 1.65
N GLN A 78 -39.18 4.84 0.37
CA GLN A 78 -40.07 4.18 -0.58
C GLN A 78 -40.27 2.69 -0.26
N LEU A 79 -39.22 1.99 0.16
CA LEU A 79 -39.29 0.59 0.58
C LEU A 79 -40.10 0.42 1.87
N GLU A 80 -39.98 1.34 2.82
CA GLU A 80 -40.78 1.33 4.04
C GLU A 80 -42.26 1.55 3.72
N LYS A 81 -42.57 2.49 2.81
CA LYS A 81 -43.94 2.71 2.32
C LYS A 81 -44.51 1.45 1.65
N LEU A 82 -43.74 0.81 0.77
CA LEU A 82 -44.13 -0.45 0.12
C LEU A 82 -44.37 -1.56 1.14
N THR A 83 -43.48 -1.69 2.13
CA THR A 83 -43.60 -2.68 3.21
C THR A 83 -44.87 -2.46 4.04
N ASN A 84 -45.20 -1.21 4.35
CA ASN A 84 -46.42 -0.88 5.08
C ASN A 84 -47.69 -1.18 4.27
N GLN A 85 -47.68 -0.92 2.96
CA GLN A 85 -48.79 -1.30 2.06
C GLN A 85 -48.98 -2.81 1.99
N LEU A 86 -47.88 -3.57 1.90
CA LEU A 86 -47.91 -5.05 1.91
C LEU A 86 -48.51 -5.58 3.22
N ARG A 87 -48.09 -5.04 4.36
CA ARG A 87 -48.59 -5.43 5.70
C ARG A 87 -50.08 -5.13 5.88
N GLN A 88 -50.53 -3.95 5.44
CA GLN A 88 -51.96 -3.57 5.52
C GLN A 88 -52.81 -4.50 4.65
N SER A 89 -52.34 -4.82 3.44
CA SER A 89 -53.08 -5.68 2.52
C SER A 89 -53.13 -7.14 2.98
N SER A 90 -52.08 -7.63 3.65
CA SER A 90 -52.07 -8.96 4.28
C SER A 90 -52.98 -9.10 5.49
N GLN A 91 -53.42 -7.99 6.10
CA GLN A 91 -54.34 -8.01 7.25
C GLN A 91 -55.82 -7.97 6.83
N ILE A 92 -56.11 -7.55 5.60
CA ILE A 92 -57.47 -7.29 5.11
C ILE A 92 -58.00 -8.46 4.25
N ASP A 93 -57.19 -9.47 3.94
CA ASP A 93 -57.55 -10.63 3.08
C ASP A 93 -58.11 -10.23 1.69
N ASP A 94 -57.86 -9.00 1.21
CA ASP A 94 -58.25 -8.49 -0.11
C ASP A 94 -57.01 -8.32 -1.02
N ILE A 95 -56.17 -9.35 -1.13
CA ILE A 95 -55.03 -9.33 -2.05
C ILE A 95 -55.49 -9.77 -3.44
N ARG A 96 -55.41 -8.87 -4.42
CA ARG A 96 -55.72 -9.17 -5.83
C ARG A 96 -54.44 -9.37 -6.63
N GLU A 97 -54.52 -10.16 -7.69
CA GLU A 97 -53.39 -10.42 -8.61
C GLU A 97 -52.81 -9.12 -9.22
N ILE A 98 -53.67 -8.11 -9.40
CA ILE A 98 -53.30 -6.76 -9.87
C ILE A 98 -52.40 -6.04 -8.85
N ASP A 99 -52.65 -6.20 -7.54
CA ASP A 99 -51.84 -5.57 -6.49
C ASP A 99 -50.46 -6.25 -6.37
N LEU A 100 -50.40 -7.57 -6.50
CA LEU A 100 -49.15 -8.33 -6.56
C LEU A 100 -48.30 -7.93 -7.78
N SER A 101 -48.92 -7.79 -8.95
CA SER A 101 -48.24 -7.34 -10.17
C SER A 101 -47.71 -5.90 -10.03
N ARG A 102 -48.49 -5.00 -9.41
CA ARG A 102 -48.06 -3.62 -9.11
C ARG A 102 -46.84 -3.59 -8.19
N TRP A 103 -46.89 -4.27 -7.05
CA TRP A 103 -45.76 -4.26 -6.10
C TRP A 103 -44.51 -4.93 -6.65
N THR A 104 -44.66 -5.99 -7.44
CA THR A 104 -43.53 -6.63 -8.14
C THR A 104 -42.85 -5.64 -9.09
N LYS A 105 -43.64 -4.85 -9.82
CA LYS A 105 -43.12 -3.82 -10.73
C LYS A 105 -42.45 -2.67 -9.98
N GLU A 106 -43.06 -2.19 -8.89
CA GLU A 106 -42.48 -1.13 -8.05
C GLU A 106 -41.16 -1.58 -7.41
N LEU A 107 -41.06 -2.83 -6.94
CA LEU A 107 -39.82 -3.38 -6.39
C LEU A 107 -38.73 -3.50 -7.47
N ALA A 108 -39.09 -3.94 -8.69
CA ALA A 108 -38.14 -4.00 -9.80
C ALA A 108 -37.61 -2.61 -10.17
N GLN A 109 -38.46 -1.58 -10.16
CA GLN A 109 -38.07 -0.19 -10.41
C GLN A 109 -37.15 0.36 -9.31
N LEU A 110 -37.46 0.12 -8.03
CA LEU A 110 -36.59 0.51 -6.91
C LEU A 110 -35.24 -0.21 -6.98
N THR A 111 -35.23 -1.47 -7.40
CA THR A 111 -34.01 -2.25 -7.62
C THR A 111 -33.16 -1.65 -8.73
N GLU A 112 -33.76 -1.26 -9.85
CA GLU A 112 -33.04 -0.60 -10.96
C GLU A 112 -32.43 0.73 -10.54
N VAL A 113 -33.17 1.55 -9.79
CA VAL A 113 -32.75 2.88 -9.33
C VAL A 113 -31.68 2.80 -8.21
N LEU A 114 -31.62 1.68 -7.46
CA LEU A 114 -30.55 1.41 -6.49
C LEU A 114 -29.20 1.19 -7.16
N TYR A 115 -29.16 0.40 -8.24
CA TYR A 115 -27.92 0.07 -8.95
C TYR A 115 -27.53 1.09 -10.02
N LYS A 116 -28.50 1.89 -10.49
CA LYS A 116 -28.28 2.93 -11.51
C LYS A 116 -28.97 4.24 -11.12
N PRO A 117 -28.40 5.03 -10.20
CA PRO A 117 -28.98 6.29 -9.77
C PRO A 117 -29.06 7.28 -10.95
N PRO A 118 -30.24 7.81 -11.30
CA PRO A 118 -30.42 8.66 -12.48
C PRO A 118 -29.74 10.04 -12.35
N HIS A 119 -29.43 10.48 -11.13
CA HIS A 119 -28.95 11.83 -10.83
C HIS A 119 -27.47 11.89 -10.43
N ILE A 120 -26.74 10.76 -10.46
CA ILE A 120 -25.34 10.69 -10.07
C ILE A 120 -24.50 10.24 -11.26
N ASN A 121 -23.69 11.14 -11.81
CA ASN A 121 -22.76 10.84 -12.90
C ASN A 121 -21.38 11.42 -12.59
N VAL A 122 -20.34 10.64 -12.84
CA VAL A 122 -18.95 11.08 -12.74
C VAL A 122 -18.41 11.27 -14.17
N ARG A 123 -17.80 12.42 -14.44
CA ARG A 123 -17.19 12.75 -15.73
C ARG A 123 -15.78 13.30 -15.51
N GLU A 124 -14.89 13.05 -16.46
CA GLU A 124 -13.56 13.67 -16.48
C GLU A 124 -13.65 15.07 -17.09
N ASP A 125 -13.01 16.04 -16.43
CA ASP A 125 -12.77 17.37 -17.00
C ASP A 125 -11.37 17.37 -17.62
N LEU A 126 -11.28 17.77 -18.91
CA LEU A 126 -10.04 17.75 -19.68
C LEU A 126 -9.22 19.05 -19.54
N THR A 127 -9.64 19.98 -18.67
CA THR A 127 -8.89 21.20 -18.40
C THR A 127 -7.61 20.92 -17.60
N PRO A 128 -6.48 21.58 -17.92
CA PRO A 128 -5.22 21.35 -17.21
C PRO A 128 -5.33 21.76 -15.73
N PHE A 129 -5.25 20.77 -14.85
CA PHE A 129 -5.44 20.98 -13.41
C PHE A 129 -4.16 21.41 -12.66
N VAL A 130 -3.01 20.97 -13.18
CA VAL A 130 -1.66 21.23 -12.65
C VAL A 130 -0.84 22.06 -13.64
N THR A 131 -0.09 23.02 -13.13
CA THR A 131 0.79 23.91 -13.90
C THR A 131 2.07 23.20 -14.34
N LYS A 132 2.50 23.43 -15.58
CA LYS A 132 3.77 22.89 -16.10
C LYS A 132 4.95 23.65 -15.49
N ILE A 133 5.89 22.91 -14.87
CA ILE A 133 7.16 23.45 -14.37
C ILE A 133 8.17 23.47 -15.53
N ILE A 134 8.87 24.60 -15.73
CA ILE A 134 9.84 24.80 -16.81
C ILE A 134 11.12 25.38 -16.21
N VAL A 135 12.28 24.85 -16.63
CA VAL A 135 13.59 25.42 -16.32
C VAL A 135 14.13 26.07 -17.60
N ASP A 136 14.36 27.38 -17.55
CA ASP A 136 14.97 28.14 -18.65
C ASP A 136 16.46 28.33 -18.35
N VAL A 137 17.34 27.91 -19.26
CA VAL A 137 18.80 27.99 -19.09
C VAL A 137 19.34 28.95 -20.13
N GLN A 138 19.65 30.18 -19.71
CA GLN A 138 20.35 31.13 -20.57
C GLN A 138 21.82 30.70 -20.73
N ARG A 139 22.30 30.59 -21.96
CA ARG A 139 23.72 30.34 -22.24
C ARG A 139 24.48 31.67 -22.10
N GLU A 140 25.29 31.80 -21.05
CA GLU A 140 26.31 32.86 -20.99
C GLU A 140 27.60 32.38 -21.65
N GLU A 141 28.07 33.10 -22.67
CA GLU A 141 29.39 32.93 -23.28
C GLU A 141 30.48 33.47 -22.34
N THR A 142 30.96 32.65 -21.41
CA THR A 142 32.15 33.01 -20.62
C THR A 142 33.42 32.80 -21.46
N THR A 143 34.00 33.89 -21.95
CA THR A 143 35.33 33.93 -22.56
C THR A 143 36.41 33.81 -21.48
N ILE A 144 37.15 32.71 -21.47
CA ILE A 144 38.34 32.55 -20.62
C ILE A 144 39.57 33.04 -21.40
N PRO A 145 40.41 33.96 -20.87
CA PRO A 145 41.59 34.45 -21.58
C PRO A 145 42.65 33.35 -21.73
N ASN A 146 43.09 33.14 -22.97
CA ASN A 146 44.06 32.13 -23.36
C ASN A 146 45.47 32.73 -23.41
N HIS A 147 46.42 32.28 -22.58
CA HIS A 147 47.82 32.71 -22.65
C HIS A 147 48.80 31.53 -22.61
N GLY A 148 49.46 31.31 -23.76
CA GLY A 148 50.92 31.17 -23.89
C GLY A 148 51.57 29.84 -23.49
N GLN A 149 51.93 29.04 -24.49
CA GLN A 149 52.71 27.80 -24.41
C GLN A 149 54.15 28.02 -23.90
N HIS A 150 54.64 27.12 -23.04
CA HIS A 150 56.00 26.58 -23.10
C HIS A 150 56.12 25.24 -22.35
N THR A 151 56.32 24.16 -23.12
CA THR A 151 56.83 22.83 -22.71
C THR A 151 58.38 22.83 -22.68
N PRO A 152 59.12 21.82 -22.15
CA PRO A 152 58.72 20.44 -21.79
C PRO A 152 59.31 19.87 -20.46
N ASP A 153 58.73 18.80 -19.88
CA ASP A 153 59.32 17.45 -19.81
C ASP A 153 58.33 16.43 -19.16
N LYS A 154 58.63 15.14 -19.36
CA LYS A 154 57.80 13.93 -19.44
C LYS A 154 57.08 13.41 -18.17
N SER A 155 56.07 12.57 -18.49
CA SER A 155 55.38 11.53 -17.70
C SER A 155 54.34 12.05 -16.70
N TYR A 156 53.09 11.60 -16.67
CA TYR A 156 52.54 10.26 -16.91
C TYR A 156 51.19 10.31 -17.66
N LYS A 157 50.93 9.28 -18.47
CA LYS A 157 49.62 9.00 -19.05
C LYS A 157 48.66 8.52 -17.96
N THR A 158 47.43 9.02 -17.96
CA THR A 158 46.25 8.20 -17.63
C THR A 158 45.07 8.68 -18.47
N GLU A 159 44.65 7.81 -19.37
CA GLU A 159 43.50 7.95 -20.26
C GLU A 159 42.20 7.84 -19.46
N ILE A 160 41.28 8.81 -19.62
CA ILE A 160 39.86 8.60 -19.38
C ILE A 160 39.14 8.94 -20.68
N ARG A 161 38.63 7.90 -21.34
CA ARG A 161 37.76 7.99 -22.50
C ARG A 161 36.44 8.66 -22.11
N SER A 162 36.09 9.71 -22.83
CA SER A 162 34.80 10.38 -22.80
C SER A 162 34.04 10.02 -24.07
N ASP A 163 33.10 9.09 -23.98
CA ASP A 163 32.07 8.87 -24.99
C ASP A 163 30.73 8.86 -24.24
N GLU A 164 29.97 9.95 -24.34
CA GLU A 164 28.50 10.00 -24.25
C GLU A 164 28.03 11.47 -24.24
N ALA A 165 27.97 12.06 -25.43
CA ALA A 165 27.20 13.28 -25.66
C ALA A 165 26.78 13.32 -27.13
N GLN A 166 25.77 12.52 -27.49
CA GLN A 166 24.85 12.78 -28.60
C GLN A 166 23.84 11.65 -28.70
N ARG A 167 22.62 11.89 -28.21
CA ARG A 167 21.32 11.46 -28.77
C ARG A 167 20.25 11.63 -27.70
N ASN A 168 19.54 12.75 -27.76
CA ASN A 168 18.16 12.83 -27.28
C ASN A 168 17.55 14.12 -27.84
N GLU A 169 16.98 14.02 -29.03
CA GLU A 169 15.89 14.87 -29.50
C GLU A 169 15.15 14.08 -30.58
N ASN A 170 13.82 14.06 -30.49
CA ASN A 170 12.84 13.38 -31.36
C ASN A 170 12.39 11.98 -30.92
N ASN A 171 11.38 11.93 -30.04
CA ASN A 171 10.14 11.18 -30.31
C ASN A 171 9.05 11.48 -29.28
N PHE A 172 8.32 12.58 -29.51
CA PHE A 172 6.96 12.76 -29.02
C PHE A 172 6.06 12.93 -30.24
N ASN A 173 4.95 12.20 -30.28
CA ASN A 173 3.93 12.10 -31.34
C ASN A 173 4.14 11.00 -32.39
N GLN A 174 3.75 9.77 -32.06
CA GLN A 174 2.86 8.94 -32.90
C GLN A 174 2.57 7.61 -32.18
N GLN A 175 1.34 7.44 -31.66
CA GLN A 175 0.54 6.21 -31.72
C GLN A 175 -0.69 6.35 -30.81
N ARG A 176 -1.71 7.04 -31.32
CA ARG A 176 -3.12 6.74 -31.06
C ARG A 176 -3.76 6.40 -32.40
N SER A 177 -4.71 5.45 -32.38
CA SER A 177 -5.36 4.72 -33.48
C SER A 177 -4.53 3.52 -33.98
N SER A 178 -4.97 2.26 -33.91
CA SER A 178 -6.31 1.75 -34.18
C SER A 178 -6.59 0.47 -33.37
N ILE A 179 -7.70 0.43 -32.64
CA ILE A 179 -8.23 -0.80 -32.00
C ILE A 179 -9.08 -1.52 -33.05
N ASN A 180 -8.60 -2.68 -33.53
CA ASN A 180 -9.40 -3.58 -34.34
C ASN A 180 -9.99 -4.68 -33.44
N THR A 181 -11.29 -4.57 -33.18
CA THR A 181 -12.11 -5.57 -32.49
C THR A 181 -12.43 -6.74 -33.43
N ARG A 182 -11.67 -7.83 -33.35
CA ARG A 182 -12.10 -9.23 -33.54
C ARG A 182 -10.85 -10.13 -33.50
N SER A 183 -10.89 -11.19 -32.68
CA SER A 183 -9.89 -12.24 -32.51
C SER A 183 -8.94 -12.13 -31.31
N ILE A 184 -9.47 -12.12 -30.08
CA ILE A 184 -8.82 -12.82 -28.95
C ILE A 184 -9.92 -13.39 -28.03
N ILE A 185 -10.57 -14.45 -28.48
CA ILE A 185 -11.21 -15.44 -27.58
C ILE A 185 -10.47 -16.74 -27.87
N SER A 186 -9.36 -16.97 -27.16
CA SER A 186 -8.81 -18.29 -26.83
C SER A 186 -7.52 -18.11 -26.03
N SER A 187 -7.39 -18.88 -24.95
CA SER A 187 -6.21 -19.08 -24.07
C SER A 187 -5.91 -18.04 -22.99
N THR A 188 -6.72 -18.09 -21.94
CA THR A 188 -6.47 -17.61 -20.57
C THR A 188 -5.24 -18.30 -19.94
N ASN A 189 -4.03 -17.83 -20.27
CA ASN A 189 -2.81 -18.13 -19.51
C ASN A 189 -2.21 -16.81 -19.04
N CYS A 190 -2.75 -16.26 -17.95
CA CYS A 190 -2.11 -15.17 -17.24
C CYS A 190 -0.82 -15.75 -16.62
N ARG A 191 0.34 -15.35 -17.14
CA ARG A 191 1.65 -15.88 -16.72
C ARG A 191 1.91 -15.39 -15.30
N ILE A 192 1.63 -16.23 -14.29
CA ILE A 192 1.95 -15.94 -12.90
C ILE A 192 3.49 -15.93 -12.78
N THR A 193 4.09 -14.75 -12.63
CA THR A 193 5.54 -14.59 -12.41
C THR A 193 5.80 -14.04 -11.02
N PHE A 194 6.80 -14.57 -10.32
CA PHE A 194 7.34 -13.98 -9.08
C PHE A 194 8.80 -13.68 -9.37
N ASP A 195 9.06 -12.49 -9.93
CA ASP A 195 10.41 -12.06 -10.29
C ASP A 195 11.21 -11.70 -9.02
N ASP A 196 12.50 -12.03 -9.06
CA ASP A 196 13.49 -11.66 -8.04
C ASP A 196 14.04 -10.25 -8.30
N SER A 197 13.24 -9.28 -8.76
CA SER A 197 13.70 -7.89 -8.95
C SER A 197 14.00 -7.25 -7.59
N ASP A 198 15.13 -7.64 -7.02
CA ASP A 198 15.97 -6.91 -6.07
C ASP A 198 16.38 -5.61 -6.77
N ASP A 199 15.48 -4.65 -6.87
CA ASP A 199 15.81 -3.30 -7.29
C ASP A 199 15.43 -2.34 -6.16
N GLU A 200 16.46 -1.96 -5.40
CA GLU A 200 16.53 -0.62 -4.80
C GLU A 200 16.48 0.48 -5.90
N ASP A 201 16.49 0.08 -7.19
CA ASP A 201 16.43 0.93 -8.38
C ASP A 201 15.15 0.73 -9.23
N ALA A 202 14.05 0.23 -8.63
CA ALA A 202 12.77 0.04 -9.32
C ALA A 202 12.06 1.40 -9.42
N SER A 203 12.66 2.31 -10.16
CA SER A 203 12.25 3.72 -10.26
C SER A 203 10.92 3.94 -10.99
N ASN A 204 10.13 2.90 -11.29
CA ASN A 204 8.90 3.12 -12.06
C ASN A 204 7.74 2.13 -11.89
N TYR A 205 7.45 1.65 -10.67
CA TYR A 205 6.10 1.16 -10.35
C TYR A 205 5.76 1.34 -8.84
N PHE A 206 4.78 2.20 -8.53
CA PHE A 206 4.12 2.40 -7.21
C PHE A 206 4.93 3.03 -6.04
N SER A 207 5.42 4.27 -6.23
CA SER A 207 6.14 5.07 -5.21
C SER A 207 5.47 5.14 -3.81
N TRP A 208 4.15 5.19 -3.70
CA TRP A 208 3.47 5.39 -2.41
C TRP A 208 3.27 4.09 -1.62
N ALA A 209 2.86 3.01 -2.27
CA ALA A 209 2.71 1.70 -1.64
C ALA A 209 4.05 1.16 -1.15
N GLN A 210 5.11 1.36 -1.94
CA GLN A 210 6.46 0.96 -1.58
C GLN A 210 6.98 1.80 -0.41
N SER A 211 6.74 3.11 -0.40
CA SER A 211 7.11 4.00 0.72
C SER A 211 6.41 3.62 2.02
N ASP A 212 5.11 3.29 1.96
CA ASP A 212 4.32 2.85 3.12
C ASP A 212 4.88 1.57 3.76
N ILE A 213 5.14 0.56 2.93
CA ILE A 213 5.70 -0.71 3.38
C ILE A 213 7.13 -0.54 3.90
N ILE A 214 7.96 0.28 3.24
CA ILE A 214 9.31 0.60 3.69
C ILE A 214 9.28 1.30 5.04
N ALA A 215 8.39 2.28 5.23
CA ALA A 215 8.23 2.98 6.50
C ALA A 215 7.86 1.99 7.62
N TYR A 216 6.89 1.13 7.38
CA TYR A 216 6.51 0.07 8.31
C TYR A 216 7.68 -0.86 8.66
N ARG A 217 8.38 -1.39 7.65
CA ARG A 217 9.51 -2.32 7.86
C ARG A 217 10.65 -1.70 8.65
N ASN A 218 10.83 -0.39 8.52
CA ASN A 218 11.82 0.40 9.26
C ASN A 218 11.30 0.97 10.59
N ASN A 219 10.18 0.45 11.12
CA ASN A 219 9.57 0.88 12.38
C ASN A 219 9.22 2.37 12.42
N TYR A 220 8.72 2.88 11.31
CA TYR A 220 8.19 4.24 11.18
C TYR A 220 9.18 5.30 11.68
N PRO A 221 10.36 5.44 11.05
CA PRO A 221 11.46 6.25 11.58
C PRO A 221 11.11 7.74 11.70
N ASN A 222 10.15 8.22 10.90
CA ASN A 222 9.72 9.62 10.85
C ASN A 222 8.47 9.92 11.69
N VAL A 223 7.87 8.92 12.34
CA VAL A 223 6.66 9.12 13.17
C VAL A 223 7.07 9.58 14.56
N ARG A 224 6.60 10.78 14.94
CA ARG A 224 6.74 11.33 16.30
C ARG A 224 5.65 10.77 17.19
N SER A 225 5.99 10.43 18.43
CA SER A 225 5.02 9.99 19.43
C SER A 225 4.57 11.13 20.33
N ASP A 226 3.28 11.19 20.62
CA ASP A 226 2.70 12.05 21.67
C ASP A 226 2.38 11.20 22.90
N PRO A 227 3.05 11.40 24.05
CA PRO A 227 2.81 10.63 25.27
C PRO A 227 1.40 10.76 25.85
N ASN A 228 0.62 11.78 25.46
CA ASN A 228 -0.71 12.03 26.00
C ASN A 228 -1.80 11.25 25.26
N ILE A 229 -1.51 10.72 24.06
CA ILE A 229 -2.45 9.95 23.25
C ILE A 229 -2.41 8.49 23.69
N THR A 230 -3.50 8.01 24.29
CA THR A 230 -3.61 6.65 24.87
C THR A 230 -4.83 5.87 24.37
N GLN A 231 -5.42 6.31 23.26
CA GLN A 231 -6.70 5.81 22.77
C GLN A 231 -6.66 4.32 22.40
N ASN A 232 -5.61 3.85 21.73
CA ASN A 232 -5.45 2.44 21.37
C ASN A 232 -5.28 1.59 22.63
N TYR A 233 -4.41 2.00 23.57
CA TYR A 233 -4.23 1.27 24.83
C TYR A 233 -5.54 1.17 25.63
N ARG A 234 -6.31 2.27 25.69
CA ARG A 234 -7.63 2.28 26.35
C ARG A 234 -8.64 1.36 25.66
N PHE A 235 -8.61 1.27 24.33
CA PHE A 235 -9.45 0.32 23.59
C PHE A 235 -9.06 -1.14 23.90
N TYR A 236 -7.77 -1.47 23.85
CA TYR A 236 -7.28 -2.83 24.14
C TYR A 236 -7.40 -3.25 25.61
N THR A 237 -7.49 -2.29 26.53
CA THR A 237 -7.86 -2.55 27.93
C THR A 237 -9.36 -2.53 28.18
N ASN A 238 -10.17 -2.42 27.11
CA ASN A 238 -11.63 -2.46 27.11
C ASN A 238 -12.27 -1.29 27.91
N GLN A 239 -11.61 -0.14 27.96
CA GLN A 239 -12.09 1.05 28.66
C GLN A 239 -12.91 1.98 27.77
N ILE A 240 -12.72 1.91 26.45
CA ILE A 240 -13.49 2.67 25.46
C ILE A 240 -13.96 1.74 24.32
N PRO A 241 -15.10 2.01 23.69
CA PRO A 241 -15.53 1.31 22.50
C PRO A 241 -14.78 1.80 21.25
N SER A 242 -14.80 1.00 20.19
CA SER A 242 -14.44 1.49 18.85
C SER A 242 -15.50 2.47 18.33
N TYR A 243 -15.10 3.32 17.38
CA TYR A 243 -15.94 4.40 16.83
C TYR A 243 -15.60 4.67 15.35
N PRO A 244 -16.55 5.10 14.49
CA PRO A 244 -17.98 5.31 14.74
C PRO A 244 -18.75 4.01 14.89
N ASP A 245 -19.90 4.05 15.57
CA ASP A 245 -20.88 2.95 15.67
C ASP A 245 -20.28 1.57 16.02
N GLY A 246 -19.25 1.58 16.87
CA GLY A 246 -18.51 0.39 17.28
C GLY A 246 -18.91 -0.10 18.66
N ASP A 247 -18.12 -1.03 19.18
CA ASP A 247 -18.33 -1.62 20.50
C ASP A 247 -16.99 -1.82 21.23
N PHE A 248 -17.08 -2.17 22.51
CA PHE A 248 -15.95 -2.59 23.33
C PHE A 248 -15.31 -3.85 22.76
N ILE A 249 -13.98 -3.95 22.80
CA ILE A 249 -13.24 -5.05 22.15
C ILE A 249 -13.71 -6.44 22.62
N ASP A 250 -14.04 -6.59 23.91
CA ASP A 250 -14.56 -7.87 24.43
C ASP A 250 -15.91 -8.23 23.80
N LYS A 251 -16.80 -7.23 23.60
CA LYS A 251 -18.09 -7.43 22.92
C LYS A 251 -17.93 -7.67 21.43
N ILE A 252 -16.95 -7.04 20.77
CA ILE A 252 -16.64 -7.34 19.37
C ILE A 252 -16.22 -8.81 19.25
N HIS A 253 -15.33 -9.29 20.13
CA HIS A 253 -14.87 -10.68 20.12
C HIS A 253 -15.95 -11.69 20.46
N GLU A 254 -16.88 -11.36 21.35
CA GLU A 254 -17.95 -12.26 21.78
C GLU A 254 -19.16 -12.23 20.83
N ILE A 255 -19.66 -11.04 20.50
CA ILE A 255 -20.95 -10.85 19.82
C ILE A 255 -20.78 -10.82 18.30
N TRP A 256 -19.70 -10.24 17.78
CA TRP A 256 -19.53 -10.07 16.34
C TRP A 256 -18.84 -11.28 15.69
N PHE A 257 -18.37 -12.24 16.48
CA PHE A 257 -17.78 -13.46 15.96
C PHE A 257 -18.81 -14.21 15.11
N ARG A 258 -18.48 -14.42 13.81
CA ARG A 258 -19.36 -15.00 12.78
C ARG A 258 -20.60 -14.19 12.39
N ASP A 259 -20.73 -12.95 12.86
CA ASP A 259 -21.63 -11.96 12.28
C ASP A 259 -20.97 -11.36 11.03
N TYR A 260 -20.88 -12.17 9.97
CA TYR A 260 -20.11 -11.83 8.78
C TYR A 260 -20.67 -10.61 8.03
N ASP A 261 -21.98 -10.41 8.05
CA ASP A 261 -22.60 -9.25 7.41
C ASP A 261 -22.16 -7.97 8.12
N ARG A 262 -22.16 -7.96 9.46
CA ARG A 262 -21.64 -6.83 10.22
C ARG A 262 -20.17 -6.56 9.91
N LEU A 263 -19.32 -7.59 9.89
CA LEU A 263 -17.89 -7.43 9.61
C LEU A 263 -17.62 -6.92 8.18
N GLU A 264 -18.46 -7.29 7.21
CA GLU A 264 -18.34 -6.79 5.84
C GLU A 264 -18.77 -5.32 5.72
N PHE A 265 -19.98 -4.97 6.18
CA PHE A 265 -20.57 -3.64 5.99
C PHE A 265 -20.02 -2.56 6.93
N HIS A 266 -19.61 -2.93 8.15
CA HIS A 266 -19.08 -1.98 9.10
C HIS A 266 -17.57 -1.79 8.87
N HIS A 267 -17.14 -0.63 8.35
CA HIS A 267 -15.71 -0.43 8.01
C HIS A 267 -14.85 0.17 9.13
N GLY A 268 -15.48 0.75 10.17
CA GLY A 268 -14.79 1.53 11.20
C GLY A 268 -13.92 0.70 12.14
N TYR A 269 -14.41 -0.50 12.52
CA TYR A 269 -13.80 -1.33 13.57
C TYR A 269 -12.40 -1.87 13.22
N THR A 270 -12.11 -2.13 11.94
CA THR A 270 -10.86 -2.82 11.56
C THR A 270 -9.63 -2.01 11.99
N GLN A 271 -9.73 -0.68 11.97
CA GLN A 271 -8.61 0.18 12.36
C GLN A 271 -8.37 0.19 13.87
N TRP A 272 -9.40 -0.10 14.67
CA TRP A 272 -9.33 -0.29 16.11
C TRP A 272 -8.79 -1.66 16.49
N LEU A 273 -9.23 -2.73 15.80
CA LEU A 273 -8.74 -4.08 16.05
C LEU A 273 -7.30 -4.31 15.60
N PHE A 274 -6.82 -3.48 14.66
CA PHE A 274 -5.47 -3.56 14.09
C PHE A 274 -4.90 -2.16 13.87
N PRO A 275 -4.54 -1.42 14.93
CA PRO A 275 -4.00 -0.07 14.80
C PRO A 275 -2.59 -0.12 14.23
N LEU A 276 -2.19 0.95 13.54
CA LEU A 276 -0.86 1.14 12.98
C LEU A 276 -0.34 2.53 13.36
N GLN A 277 0.97 2.73 13.32
CA GLN A 277 1.59 4.03 13.62
C GLN A 277 1.33 5.08 12.51
N GLU A 278 0.71 4.69 11.40
CA GLU A 278 0.29 5.56 10.30
C GLU A 278 -1.20 5.93 10.37
N ARG A 279 -1.56 7.08 9.80
CA ARG A 279 -2.95 7.55 9.75
C ARG A 279 -3.77 6.65 8.81
N GLY A 280 -4.86 6.10 9.34
CA GLY A 280 -5.84 5.35 8.55
C GLY A 280 -6.98 6.22 8.01
N LEU A 281 -7.95 5.57 7.38
CA LEU A 281 -9.18 6.21 6.88
C LEU A 281 -10.18 6.59 7.99
N ASN A 282 -10.07 6.00 9.18
CA ASN A 282 -10.92 6.34 10.31
C ASN A 282 -10.30 7.54 11.04
N TRP A 283 -10.94 8.70 10.93
CA TRP A 283 -10.44 9.94 11.52
C TRP A 283 -10.62 10.04 13.04
N TYR A 284 -11.40 9.13 13.63
CA TYR A 284 -11.69 9.13 15.07
C TYR A 284 -10.72 8.31 15.90
N ILE A 285 -9.88 7.51 15.25
CA ILE A 285 -8.80 6.78 15.90
C ILE A 285 -7.48 7.49 15.64
N GLU A 286 -6.72 7.72 16.70
CA GLU A 286 -5.37 8.24 16.58
C GLU A 286 -4.39 7.14 16.14
N PRO A 287 -3.36 7.48 15.34
CA PRO A 287 -2.31 6.54 15.00
C PRO A 287 -1.72 5.90 16.27
N LEU A 288 -1.33 4.63 16.16
CA LEU A 288 -0.74 3.87 17.26
C LEU A 288 0.54 4.54 17.74
N GLN A 289 0.63 4.81 19.04
CA GLN A 289 1.82 5.41 19.63
C GLN A 289 2.82 4.33 20.08
N LYS A 290 4.13 4.65 20.03
CA LYS A 290 5.18 3.71 20.48
C LYS A 290 5.03 3.31 21.94
N HIS A 291 4.63 4.25 22.80
CA HIS A 291 4.41 3.94 24.21
C HIS A 291 3.16 3.06 24.43
N GLU A 292 2.13 3.17 23.58
CA GLU A 292 0.95 2.29 23.63
C GLU A 292 1.32 0.84 23.24
N ILE A 293 2.19 0.65 22.25
CA ILE A 293 2.71 -0.67 21.88
C ILE A 293 3.35 -1.34 23.09
N GLU A 294 4.24 -0.64 23.79
CA GLU A 294 4.91 -1.17 24.98
C GLU A 294 3.93 -1.48 26.13
N LEU A 295 2.90 -0.64 26.32
CA LEU A 295 1.87 -0.87 27.34
C LEU A 295 1.00 -2.09 27.01
N ILE A 296 0.57 -2.23 25.76
CA ILE A 296 -0.23 -3.37 25.31
C ILE A 296 0.58 -4.67 25.40
N LYS A 297 1.86 -4.65 25.02
CA LYS A 297 2.74 -5.83 25.11
C LYS A 297 2.97 -6.29 26.54
N LYS A 298 2.98 -5.37 27.52
CA LYS A 298 3.12 -5.68 28.94
C LYS A 298 1.84 -6.23 29.58
N ASP A 299 0.68 -5.92 29.01
CA ASP A 299 -0.62 -6.43 29.47
C ASP A 299 -1.00 -7.68 28.67
N GLU A 300 -0.84 -8.85 29.30
CA GLU A 300 -1.13 -10.16 28.67
C GLU A 300 -2.55 -10.26 28.12
N LYS A 301 -3.54 -9.66 28.79
CA LYS A 301 -4.93 -9.69 28.34
C LYS A 301 -5.12 -8.79 27.11
N ALA A 302 -4.52 -7.60 27.11
CA ALA A 302 -4.52 -6.70 25.97
C ALA A 302 -3.82 -7.30 24.75
N LEU A 303 -2.65 -7.92 24.95
CA LEU A 303 -1.91 -8.60 23.88
C LEU A 303 -2.71 -9.77 23.28
N LYS A 304 -3.34 -10.60 24.14
CA LYS A 304 -4.18 -11.73 23.71
C LYS A 304 -5.41 -11.29 22.91
N ARG A 305 -5.93 -10.09 23.14
CA ARG A 305 -7.03 -9.52 22.34
C ARG A 305 -6.62 -9.28 20.89
N ILE A 306 -5.34 -8.96 20.59
CA ILE A 306 -4.85 -8.85 19.21
C ILE A 306 -4.94 -10.21 18.50
N LEU A 307 -4.48 -11.27 19.16
CA LEU A 307 -4.58 -12.63 18.62
C LEU A 307 -6.05 -13.07 18.45
N THR A 308 -6.93 -12.66 19.36
CA THR A 308 -8.38 -12.93 19.26
C THR A 308 -9.00 -12.19 18.07
N SER A 309 -8.63 -10.93 17.83
CA SER A 309 -9.00 -10.19 16.62
C SER A 309 -8.51 -10.88 15.35
N TYR A 310 -7.26 -11.38 15.35
CA TYR A 310 -6.71 -12.11 14.20
C TYR A 310 -7.51 -13.38 13.90
N LYS A 311 -7.86 -14.18 14.91
CA LYS A 311 -8.72 -15.36 14.75
C LYS A 311 -10.11 -15.01 14.21
N LEU A 312 -10.71 -13.94 14.71
CA LEU A 312 -11.99 -13.43 14.20
C LEU A 312 -11.91 -13.10 12.71
N MET A 313 -10.85 -12.40 12.29
CA MET A 313 -10.67 -12.04 10.88
C MET A 313 -10.29 -13.24 10.01
N LEU A 314 -9.52 -14.21 10.51
CA LEU A 314 -9.28 -15.46 9.80
C LEU A 314 -10.59 -16.19 9.52
N ASP A 315 -11.45 -16.36 10.54
CA ASP A 315 -12.75 -17.02 10.37
C ASP A 315 -13.61 -16.26 9.35
N PHE A 316 -13.64 -14.93 9.43
CA PHE A 316 -14.30 -14.09 8.42
C PHE A 316 -13.78 -14.29 6.99
N TYR A 317 -12.48 -14.50 6.81
CA TYR A 317 -11.87 -14.77 5.50
C TYR A 317 -11.94 -16.24 5.06
N GLY A 318 -12.51 -17.14 5.87
CA GLY A 318 -12.65 -18.56 5.53
C GLY A 318 -11.52 -19.47 6.03
N PHE A 319 -10.70 -18.98 6.96
CA PHE A 319 -9.58 -19.72 7.55
C PHE A 319 -9.76 -19.93 9.07
N LYS A 320 -9.01 -20.86 9.64
CA LYS A 320 -8.86 -21.05 11.09
C LYS A 320 -7.39 -21.14 11.45
N LEU A 321 -7.03 -20.61 12.61
CA LEU A 321 -5.73 -20.81 13.22
C LEU A 321 -5.69 -22.19 13.89
N ILE A 322 -4.78 -23.06 13.47
CA ILE A 322 -4.60 -24.41 13.99
C ILE A 322 -3.65 -24.39 15.19
N ASP A 323 -2.55 -23.64 15.08
CA ASP A 323 -1.52 -23.58 16.11
C ASP A 323 -1.03 -22.13 16.28
N GLU A 324 -1.17 -21.60 17.50
CA GLU A 324 -0.80 -20.22 17.84
C GLU A 324 0.73 -19.99 17.88
N LYS A 325 1.51 -21.05 18.13
CA LYS A 325 2.96 -20.99 18.22
C LYS A 325 3.62 -21.06 16.85
N THR A 326 3.11 -21.94 15.98
CA THR A 326 3.65 -22.09 14.61
C THR A 326 3.01 -21.13 13.62
N GLY A 327 1.82 -20.62 13.95
CA GLY A 327 1.00 -19.80 13.06
C GLY A 327 0.26 -20.58 11.98
N GLU A 328 0.31 -21.90 12.00
CA GLU A 328 -0.34 -22.75 11.00
C GLU A 328 -1.84 -22.45 10.91
N ILE A 329 -2.32 -22.23 9.69
CA ILE A 329 -3.73 -22.01 9.38
C ILE A 329 -4.22 -23.05 8.39
N ASP A 330 -5.53 -23.26 8.38
CA ASP A 330 -6.21 -24.16 7.44
C ASP A 330 -7.57 -23.56 7.05
N ARG A 331 -8.23 -24.10 6.01
CA ARG A 331 -9.59 -23.72 5.63
C ARG A 331 -10.56 -23.96 6.80
N LEU A 332 -11.61 -23.14 6.91
CA LEU A 332 -12.74 -23.47 7.79
C LEU A 332 -13.35 -24.83 7.40
N TYR A 333 -13.89 -25.54 8.39
CA TYR A 333 -14.45 -26.87 8.20
C TYR A 333 -15.61 -26.89 7.19
N GLY A 334 -15.71 -27.99 6.43
CA GLY A 334 -16.81 -28.24 5.49
C GLY A 334 -16.83 -27.22 4.35
N ASP A 335 -18.03 -26.80 3.96
CA ASP A 335 -18.23 -25.87 2.84
C ASP A 335 -18.30 -24.39 3.28
N SER A 336 -18.16 -24.10 4.58
CA SER A 336 -18.24 -22.73 5.11
C SER A 336 -17.21 -21.79 4.48
N TYR A 337 -16.00 -22.28 4.23
CA TYR A 337 -14.93 -21.49 3.60
C TYR A 337 -15.30 -21.01 2.19
N LYS A 338 -16.11 -21.75 1.44
CA LYS A 338 -16.46 -21.42 0.04
C LYS A 338 -17.16 -20.07 -0.06
N SER A 339 -18.14 -19.82 0.82
CA SER A 339 -18.87 -18.54 0.86
C SER A 339 -17.95 -17.38 1.24
N ARG A 340 -16.98 -17.62 2.14
CA ARG A 340 -16.03 -16.60 2.61
C ARG A 340 -14.98 -16.29 1.55
N PHE A 341 -14.48 -17.31 0.84
CA PHE A 341 -13.56 -17.13 -0.29
C PHE A 341 -14.24 -16.42 -1.46
N HIS A 342 -15.52 -16.71 -1.71
CA HIS A 342 -16.30 -15.95 -2.70
C HIS A 342 -16.34 -14.47 -2.33
N ASN A 343 -16.71 -14.14 -1.08
CA ASN A 343 -16.70 -12.76 -0.60
C ASN A 343 -15.31 -12.11 -0.71
N LEU A 344 -14.24 -12.80 -0.30
CA LEU A 344 -12.88 -12.28 -0.38
C LEU A 344 -12.46 -11.97 -1.83
N ASN A 345 -12.83 -12.80 -2.80
CA ASN A 345 -12.54 -12.55 -4.22
C ASN A 345 -13.34 -11.38 -4.81
N THR A 346 -14.51 -11.06 -4.27
CA THR A 346 -15.38 -10.00 -4.80
C THR A 346 -15.22 -8.66 -4.08
N SER A 347 -14.68 -8.66 -2.86
CA SER A 347 -14.61 -7.51 -1.97
C SER A 347 -13.19 -7.00 -1.79
N SER A 348 -12.66 -6.28 -2.78
CA SER A 348 -11.26 -5.83 -2.82
C SER A 348 -10.80 -4.94 -1.66
N HIS A 349 -11.72 -4.27 -0.95
CA HIS A 349 -11.39 -3.51 0.25
C HIS A 349 -10.86 -4.42 1.38
N ASN A 350 -11.21 -5.71 1.39
CA ASN A 350 -10.66 -6.69 2.30
C ASN A 350 -9.16 -6.93 2.08
N TYR A 351 -8.62 -6.64 0.90
CA TYR A 351 -7.18 -6.75 0.66
C TYR A 351 -6.39 -5.70 1.43
N LEU A 352 -6.93 -4.48 1.53
CA LEU A 352 -6.37 -3.42 2.36
C LEU A 352 -6.47 -3.76 3.85
N ARG A 353 -7.58 -4.38 4.28
CA ARG A 353 -7.74 -4.89 5.65
C ARG A 353 -6.70 -5.96 5.97
N ILE A 354 -6.45 -6.92 5.08
CA ILE A 354 -5.41 -7.96 5.24
C ILE A 354 -4.02 -7.32 5.35
N THR A 355 -3.67 -6.38 4.48
CA THR A 355 -2.37 -5.66 4.59
C THR A 355 -2.22 -5.00 5.96
N ARG A 356 -3.27 -4.34 6.46
CA ARG A 356 -3.28 -3.71 7.79
C ARG A 356 -3.10 -4.72 8.92
N ILE A 357 -3.82 -5.84 8.87
CA ILE A 357 -3.71 -6.94 9.83
C ILE A 357 -2.27 -7.46 9.86
N LEU A 358 -1.69 -7.76 8.71
CA LEU A 358 -0.32 -8.27 8.62
C LEU A 358 0.70 -7.25 9.16
N LYS A 359 0.58 -5.96 8.85
CA LYS A 359 1.44 -4.94 9.46
C LYS A 359 1.28 -4.92 10.99
N CYS A 360 0.05 -4.90 11.48
CA CYS A 360 -0.25 -4.85 12.92
C CYS A 360 0.29 -6.06 13.68
N LEU A 361 0.25 -7.28 13.11
CA LEU A 361 0.85 -8.45 13.74
C LEU A 361 2.34 -8.26 14.01
N GLY A 362 3.06 -7.55 13.14
CA GLY A 362 4.47 -7.24 13.32
C GLY A 362 4.78 -6.07 14.25
N GLU A 363 3.77 -5.34 14.74
CA GLU A 363 3.91 -4.32 15.80
C GLU A 363 3.85 -4.96 17.20
N PHE A 364 3.15 -6.10 17.32
CA PHE A 364 2.83 -6.74 18.61
C PHE A 364 3.43 -8.15 18.76
N ASP A 365 4.63 -8.36 18.24
CA ASP A 365 5.41 -9.61 18.37
C ASP A 365 4.72 -10.88 17.84
N TYR A 366 3.77 -10.73 16.90
CA TYR A 366 3.10 -11.84 16.20
C TYR A 366 3.61 -12.01 14.75
N GLU A 367 4.86 -11.63 14.47
CA GLU A 367 5.48 -11.72 13.14
C GLU A 367 5.43 -13.15 12.57
N HIS A 368 5.60 -14.16 13.44
CA HIS A 368 5.60 -15.58 13.08
C HIS A 368 4.28 -16.08 12.47
N LEU A 369 3.17 -15.35 12.67
CA LEU A 369 1.87 -15.73 12.11
C LEU A 369 1.72 -15.40 10.62
N LYS A 370 2.55 -14.49 10.08
CA LYS A 370 2.39 -13.97 8.71
C LYS A 370 2.85 -14.96 7.65
N PHE A 371 3.99 -15.61 7.87
CA PHE A 371 4.57 -16.52 6.89
C PHE A 371 3.64 -17.71 6.60
N PRO A 372 3.10 -18.44 7.61
CA PRO A 372 2.13 -19.51 7.34
C PRO A 372 0.83 -19.02 6.69
N PHE A 373 0.37 -17.80 7.03
CA PHE A 373 -0.77 -17.19 6.34
C PHE A 373 -0.50 -17.06 4.84
N LEU A 374 0.66 -16.51 4.47
CA LEU A 374 1.08 -16.37 3.07
C LEU A 374 1.26 -17.73 2.38
N GLU A 375 1.83 -18.73 3.08
CA GLU A 375 1.98 -20.09 2.55
C GLU A 375 0.63 -20.69 2.15
N GLN A 376 -0.37 -20.57 3.02
CA GLN A 376 -1.71 -21.10 2.76
C GLN A 376 -2.41 -20.30 1.64
N ILE A 377 -2.37 -18.98 1.69
CA ILE A 377 -2.96 -18.11 0.66
C ILE A 377 -2.38 -18.41 -0.72
N LEU A 378 -1.06 -18.61 -0.84
CA LEU A 378 -0.42 -18.94 -2.11
C LEU A 378 -0.85 -20.33 -2.62
N ARG A 379 -1.10 -21.31 -1.75
CA ARG A 379 -1.71 -22.59 -2.16
C ARG A 379 -3.11 -22.38 -2.74
N GLU A 380 -3.93 -21.58 -2.07
CA GLU A 380 -5.30 -21.25 -2.54
C GLU A 380 -5.31 -20.51 -3.88
N ILE A 381 -4.35 -19.60 -4.09
CA ILE A 381 -4.23 -18.84 -5.34
C ILE A 381 -3.69 -19.74 -6.48
N ILE A 382 -2.60 -20.46 -6.24
CA ILE A 382 -1.82 -21.09 -7.30
C ILE A 382 -2.29 -22.51 -7.59
N ILE A 383 -2.46 -23.34 -6.56
CA ILE A 383 -2.78 -24.77 -6.72
C ILE A 383 -4.28 -24.96 -6.85
N GLU A 384 -5.02 -24.45 -5.88
CA GLU A 384 -6.45 -24.71 -5.74
C GLU A 384 -7.28 -23.76 -6.62
N ASN A 385 -6.71 -22.61 -7.00
CA ASN A 385 -7.33 -21.58 -7.81
C ASN A 385 -8.69 -21.10 -7.24
N THR A 386 -8.79 -21.07 -5.91
CA THR A 386 -9.98 -20.68 -5.15
C THR A 386 -9.96 -19.20 -4.77
N LEU A 387 -8.77 -18.57 -4.72
CA LEU A 387 -8.57 -17.15 -4.40
C LEU A 387 -7.81 -16.36 -5.48
N PRO A 388 -8.07 -16.55 -6.78
CA PRO A 388 -7.22 -15.99 -7.85
C PRO A 388 -7.12 -14.46 -7.82
N ASN A 389 -8.15 -13.75 -7.35
CA ASN A 389 -8.17 -12.29 -7.32
C ASN A 389 -7.27 -11.69 -6.23
N CYS A 390 -6.78 -12.51 -5.29
CA CYS A 390 -5.83 -12.10 -4.26
C CYS A 390 -4.38 -11.99 -4.77
N LEU A 391 -4.06 -12.52 -5.96
CA LEU A 391 -2.68 -12.66 -6.44
C LEU A 391 -1.90 -11.34 -6.43
N GLN A 392 -2.47 -10.27 -6.97
CA GLN A 392 -1.77 -8.98 -7.06
C GLN A 392 -1.48 -8.41 -5.66
N SER A 393 -2.49 -8.39 -4.78
CA SER A 393 -2.32 -7.90 -3.41
C SER A 393 -1.36 -8.77 -2.60
N CYS A 394 -1.40 -10.09 -2.79
CA CYS A 394 -0.46 -11.01 -2.16
C CYS A 394 0.98 -10.69 -2.56
N LYS A 395 1.24 -10.48 -3.86
CA LYS A 395 2.57 -10.22 -4.40
C LYS A 395 3.11 -8.85 -3.98
N ASP A 396 2.34 -7.80 -4.19
CA ASP A 396 2.85 -6.44 -4.10
C ASP A 396 2.78 -5.86 -2.68
N TYR A 397 1.93 -6.43 -1.82
CA TYR A 397 1.68 -5.88 -0.49
C TYR A 397 1.89 -6.92 0.61
N TRP A 398 1.22 -8.07 0.55
CA TRP A 398 1.19 -8.99 1.70
C TRP A 398 2.55 -9.65 1.95
N ILE A 399 3.23 -10.14 0.90
CA ILE A 399 4.61 -10.64 1.00
C ILE A 399 5.53 -9.55 1.54
N GLU A 400 5.36 -8.30 1.10
CA GLU A 400 6.21 -7.21 1.54
C GLU A 400 6.00 -6.79 3.00
N THR A 401 4.93 -7.24 3.67
CA THR A 401 4.74 -7.00 5.11
C THR A 401 5.65 -7.83 6.03
N LEU A 402 6.32 -8.85 5.49
CA LEU A 402 7.34 -9.60 6.24
C LEU A 402 8.55 -8.68 6.46
N ARG A 403 9.01 -8.54 7.71
CA ARG A 403 10.19 -7.71 8.00
C ARG A 403 11.48 -8.34 7.50
N SER A 404 11.64 -9.66 7.66
CA SER A 404 12.83 -10.40 7.25
C SER A 404 12.97 -10.50 5.74
N ARG A 405 14.15 -10.14 5.22
CA ARG A 405 14.47 -10.31 3.79
C ARG A 405 14.50 -11.77 3.38
N ASP A 406 15.00 -12.62 4.25
CA ASP A 406 15.12 -14.04 3.97
C ASP A 406 13.75 -14.72 3.93
N GLU A 407 12.81 -14.31 4.78
CA GLU A 407 11.42 -14.78 4.71
C GLU A 407 10.73 -14.33 3.42
N ARG A 408 10.93 -13.08 2.98
CA ARG A 408 10.39 -12.62 1.68
C ARG A 408 10.97 -13.39 0.50
N ARG A 409 12.25 -13.76 0.55
CA ARG A 409 12.87 -14.61 -0.49
C ARG A 409 12.32 -16.04 -0.44
N ALA A 410 12.23 -16.61 0.75
CA ALA A 410 11.69 -17.94 0.98
C ALA A 410 10.26 -18.08 0.48
N ILE A 411 9.38 -17.11 0.75
CA ILE A 411 7.97 -17.20 0.31
C ILE A 411 7.80 -17.01 -1.20
N ARG A 412 8.63 -16.19 -1.86
CA ARG A 412 8.64 -16.08 -3.33
C ARG A 412 9.17 -17.34 -3.99
N GLN A 413 10.21 -17.94 -3.40
CA GLN A 413 10.73 -19.24 -3.85
C GLN A 413 9.67 -20.33 -3.72
N TYR A 414 8.97 -20.38 -2.58
CA TYR A 414 7.85 -21.28 -2.36
C TYR A 414 6.74 -21.08 -3.42
N ALA A 415 6.39 -19.83 -3.75
CA ALA A 415 5.42 -19.55 -4.81
C ALA A 415 5.86 -20.07 -6.19
N ARG A 416 7.15 -19.93 -6.54
CA ARG A 416 7.72 -20.49 -7.78
C ARG A 416 7.61 -22.02 -7.83
N GLU A 417 7.90 -22.68 -6.71
CA GLU A 417 7.80 -24.14 -6.62
C GLU A 417 6.35 -24.63 -6.75
N LEU A 418 5.37 -23.88 -6.22
CA LEU A 418 3.94 -24.17 -6.45
C LEU A 418 3.55 -24.04 -7.92
N ILE A 419 4.06 -23.02 -8.63
CA ILE A 419 3.81 -22.84 -10.06
C ILE A 419 4.42 -23.99 -10.87
N GLU A 420 5.66 -24.37 -10.55
CA GLU A 420 6.30 -25.53 -11.19
C GLU A 420 5.51 -26.82 -10.95
N TYR A 421 5.05 -27.04 -9.72
CA TYR A 421 4.23 -28.19 -9.36
C TYR A 421 2.92 -28.22 -10.16
N ARG A 422 2.20 -27.10 -10.23
CA ARG A 422 0.97 -26.96 -11.03
C ARG A 422 1.20 -27.28 -12.51
N ASN A 423 2.32 -26.84 -13.08
CA ASN A 423 2.64 -27.03 -14.49
C ASN A 423 3.11 -28.45 -14.83
N LYS A 424 3.88 -29.09 -13.94
CA LYS A 424 4.51 -30.40 -14.19
C LYS A 424 3.68 -31.59 -13.67
N GLY A 425 2.69 -31.35 -12.80
CA GLY A 425 1.89 -32.41 -12.18
C GLY A 425 2.66 -33.31 -11.20
N SER A 426 3.93 -33.01 -10.91
CA SER A 426 4.79 -33.77 -10.00
C SER A 426 5.61 -32.83 -9.13
N TYR A 427 5.71 -33.15 -7.85
CA TYR A 427 6.33 -32.34 -6.82
C TYR A 427 7.87 -32.40 -6.95
N PRO A 428 8.62 -31.28 -6.89
CA PRO A 428 10.09 -31.33 -6.89
C PRO A 428 10.60 -32.09 -5.66
N SER A 429 11.63 -32.94 -5.79
CA SER A 429 12.07 -33.90 -4.75
C SER A 429 12.54 -33.30 -3.41
N LYS A 430 12.54 -31.97 -3.25
CA LYS A 430 12.74 -31.29 -1.97
C LYS A 430 11.37 -30.84 -1.45
N SER A 431 10.88 -31.53 -0.42
CA SER A 431 9.64 -31.19 0.33
C SER A 431 9.49 -29.67 0.53
N LEU A 432 8.36 -29.06 0.12
CA LEU A 432 8.10 -27.61 0.30
C LEU A 432 8.19 -27.20 1.79
N ARG A 433 8.08 -28.15 2.72
CA ARG A 433 8.21 -27.91 4.18
C ARG A 433 9.64 -27.62 4.64
N ALA A 434 10.65 -27.85 3.80
CA ALA A 434 12.07 -27.67 4.15
C ALA A 434 12.58 -26.23 3.98
N ILE A 435 11.72 -25.28 3.56
CA ILE A 435 12.09 -23.89 3.26
C ILE A 435 11.74 -22.93 4.41
N ARG A 436 11.34 -23.44 5.60
CA ARG A 436 11.29 -22.57 6.78
C ARG A 436 12.73 -22.16 7.11
N PRO A 437 13.12 -20.88 6.97
CA PRO A 437 14.39 -20.45 7.56
C PRO A 437 14.33 -20.80 9.05
N SER A 438 15.34 -21.51 9.53
CA SER A 438 15.50 -21.80 10.95
C SER A 438 15.33 -20.49 11.71
N ILE A 439 14.36 -20.42 12.63
CA ILE A 439 14.15 -19.28 13.52
C ILE A 439 15.43 -19.12 14.36
N THR A 440 16.42 -18.40 13.85
CA THR A 440 17.53 -17.93 14.65
C THR A 440 16.96 -16.83 15.52
N LYS A 441 16.81 -17.16 16.80
CA LYS A 441 16.50 -16.22 17.87
C LYS A 441 17.43 -15.01 17.70
N THR A 442 16.92 -13.89 17.20
CA THR A 442 17.53 -12.60 17.44
C THR A 442 17.38 -12.35 18.92
N THR A 443 18.42 -12.70 19.68
CA THR A 443 18.62 -12.24 21.04
C THR A 443 18.67 -10.72 20.98
N THR A 444 17.55 -10.06 21.30
CA THR A 444 17.56 -8.65 21.64
C THR A 444 18.34 -8.52 22.94
N THR A 445 19.61 -8.14 22.83
CA THR A 445 20.41 -7.68 23.95
C THR A 445 19.77 -6.40 24.45
N ALA A 446 19.23 -6.43 25.66
CA ALA A 446 18.85 -5.24 26.39
C ALA A 446 20.12 -4.41 26.66
N ILE A 447 20.09 -3.14 26.28
CA ILE A 447 20.86 -2.05 26.89
C ILE A 447 19.87 -0.93 27.19
#